data_AF-A0A1B9F040-F1
#
_entry.id   AF-A0A1B9F040-F1
#
_cell.length_a   1.000
_cell.length_b   1.000
_cell.length_c   1.000
_cell.angle_alpha   90.00
_cell.angle_beta   90.00
_cell.angle_gamma   90.00
#
_symmetry.space_group_name_H-M   'P 1'
#
loop_
_entity.id
_entity.type
_entity.pdbx_description
1 polymer ?
#
loop_
_entity_poly.entity_id
_entity_poly.type
_entity_poly.pdbx_seq_one_letter_code
_entity_poly.pdbx_strand_id
1 'polypeptide(L)' 'MGLELGSTAYDVPAGHRLALVIDTVDPLYIGHDPTGAQLTFSSPGTDPSQLPVPLREK' A
#
# COMPACT_ATOMS: atom_id res chain seq x y z
N MET A 1 -8.74 9.76 -0.15
CA MET A 1 -7.54 10.43 0.40
C MET A 1 -6.32 9.62 0.02
N GLY A 2 -5.20 10.24 -0.33
CA GLY A 2 -3.97 9.55 -0.68
C GLY A 2 -3.06 9.33 0.54
N LEU A 3 -2.29 8.25 0.52
CA LEU A 3 -1.19 8.00 1.46
C LEU A 3 0.12 8.15 0.69
N GLU A 4 1.03 8.99 1.18
CA GLU A 4 2.36 9.13 0.60
C GLU A 4 3.25 7.96 1.03
N LEU A 5 3.86 7.30 0.05
CA LEU A 5 4.81 6.21 0.28
C LEU A 5 6.25 6.74 0.18
N GLY A 6 7.15 6.14 0.96
CA GLY A 6 8.58 6.41 0.86
C GLY A 6 9.09 6.14 -0.56
N SER A 7 9.87 7.06 -1.11
CA SER A 7 10.43 6.89 -2.46
C SER A 7 11.44 5.75 -2.51
N THR A 8 11.32 4.90 -3.52
CA THR A 8 12.28 3.82 -3.81
C THR A 8 12.44 3.64 -5.31
N ALA A 9 13.61 3.16 -5.72
CA ALA A 9 13.89 2.73 -7.08
C ALA A 9 14.51 1.32 -7.01
N TYR A 10 13.78 0.34 -7.52
CA TYR A 10 14.16 -1.06 -7.42
C TYR A 10 13.76 -1.81 -8.69
N ASP A 11 14.69 -2.59 -9.23
CA ASP A 11 14.41 -3.47 -10.37
C ASP A 11 13.77 -4.76 -9.87
N VAL A 12 12.56 -5.09 -10.33
CA VAL A 12 11.90 -6.37 -10.02
C VAL A 12 12.43 -7.42 -11.00
N PRO A 13 13.27 -8.37 -10.57
CA PRO A 13 13.88 -9.31 -11.51
C PRO A 13 12.85 -10.26 -12.12
N ALA A 14 13.21 -10.90 -13.22
CA ALA A 14 12.37 -11.93 -13.82
C ALA A 14 11.98 -13.01 -12.78
N GLY A 15 10.72 -13.41 -12.81
CA GLY A 15 10.16 -14.36 -11.84
C GLY A 15 9.79 -13.77 -10.47
N HIS A 16 10.11 -12.50 -10.18
CA HIS A 16 9.74 -11.83 -8.93
C HIS A 16 8.43 -11.04 -9.10
N ARG A 17 7.85 -10.59 -7.97
CA ARG A 17 6.57 -9.89 -7.92
C ARG A 17 6.63 -8.70 -6.97
N LEU A 18 5.89 -7.65 -7.29
CA LEU A 18 5.55 -6.58 -6.36
C LEU A 18 4.39 -7.03 -5.47
N ALA A 19 4.48 -6.79 -4.16
CA ALA A 19 3.42 -7.05 -3.21
C ALA A 19 3.09 -5.78 -2.41
N LEU A 20 1.80 -5.51 -2.21
CA LEU A 20 1.31 -4.47 -1.30
C LEU A 20 0.74 -5.16 -0.06
N VAL A 21 1.26 -4.83 1.12
CA VAL A 21 0.75 -5.31 2.40
C VAL A 21 0.08 -4.15 3.10
N ILE A 22 -1.15 -4.38 3.56
CA ILE A 22 -1.91 -3.43 4.37
C ILE A 22 -2.03 -4.03 5.75
N ASP A 23 -1.52 -3.33 6.75
CA ASP A 23 -1.60 -3.71 8.15
C ASP A 23 -2.19 -2.54 8.96
N THR A 24 -2.76 -2.85 10.11
CA THR A 24 -3.51 -1.88 10.94
C THR A 24 -2.64 -1.36 12.08
N VAL A 25 -1.89 -2.23 12.76
CA VAL A 25 -1.05 -1.85 13.90
C VAL A 25 0.39 -2.25 13.65
N ASP A 26 1.25 -1.25 13.44
CA ASP A 26 2.70 -1.43 13.51
C ASP A 26 3.22 -0.87 14.85
N PRO A 27 3.72 -1.73 15.77
CA PRO A 27 4.27 -1.29 17.06
C PRO A 27 5.45 -0.30 16.95
N LEU A 28 6.10 -0.20 15.79
CA LEU A 28 7.23 0.69 15.53
C LEU A 28 6.82 2.09 15.05
N TYR A 29 5.58 2.26 14.57
CA TYR A 29 5.03 3.54 14.09
C TYR A 29 3.81 3.89 14.93
N ILE A 30 4.08 4.52 16.08
CA ILE A 30 3.12 4.88 17.13
C ILE A 30 1.83 5.46 16.53
N GLY A 31 0.80 4.61 16.48
CA GLY A 31 -0.55 4.91 16.04
C GLY A 31 -1.43 3.75 16.48
N HIS A 32 -2.06 3.90 17.64
CA HIS A 32 -2.95 2.87 18.16
C HIS A 32 -4.32 3.10 17.54
N ASP A 33 -4.75 2.22 16.63
CA ASP A 33 -6.18 2.07 16.40
C ASP A 33 -6.84 1.75 17.75
N PRO A 34 -7.97 2.41 18.09
CA PRO A 34 -8.66 2.13 19.33
C PRO A 34 -9.04 0.63 19.35
N THR A 35 -8.91 0.00 20.51
CA THR A 35 -9.23 -1.42 20.66
C THR A 35 -10.64 -1.70 20.16
N GLY A 36 -10.77 -2.67 19.24
CA GLY A 36 -12.05 -3.02 18.63
C GLY A 36 -12.42 -2.18 17.40
N ALA A 37 -11.53 -1.33 16.88
CA ALA A 37 -11.73 -0.68 15.58
C ALA A 37 -11.91 -1.70 14.46
N GLN A 38 -12.84 -1.42 13.55
CA GLN A 38 -13.04 -2.19 12.34
C GLN A 38 -12.68 -1.34 11.13
N LEU A 39 -11.77 -1.87 10.30
CA LEU A 39 -11.38 -1.25 9.04
C LEU A 39 -12.03 -2.01 7.89
N THR A 40 -12.58 -1.27 6.94
CA THR A 40 -13.15 -1.81 5.70
C THR A 40 -12.28 -1.37 4.54
N PHE A 41 -11.74 -2.33 3.81
CA PHE A 41 -11.01 -2.10 2.57
C PHE A 41 -11.91 -2.44 1.39
N SER A 42 -11.93 -1.56 0.39
CA SER A 42 -12.75 -1.74 -0.81
C SER A 42 -12.03 -1.26 -2.04
N SER A 43 -12.35 -1.88 -3.17
CA SER A 43 -11.93 -1.41 -4.49
C SER A 43 -13.02 -1.74 -5.53
N PRO A 44 -14.22 -1.17 -5.37
CA PRO A 44 -15.30 -1.40 -6.33
C PRO A 44 -14.89 -0.90 -7.72
N GLY A 45 -15.37 -1.54 -8.78
CA GLY A 45 -15.00 -1.16 -10.15
C GLY A 45 -15.39 0.27 -10.54
N THR A 46 -16.40 0.85 -9.87
CA THR A 46 -16.84 2.24 -10.04
C THR A 46 -15.95 3.25 -9.31
N ASP A 47 -15.17 2.82 -8.32
CA ASP A 47 -14.27 3.64 -7.52
C ASP A 47 -13.08 2.80 -7.01
N PRO A 48 -12.13 2.45 -7.88
CA PRO A 48 -11.05 1.52 -7.54
C PRO A 48 -10.00 2.19 -6.65
N SER A 49 -9.50 1.44 -5.66
CA SER A 49 -8.30 1.84 -4.93
C SER A 49 -7.08 1.69 -5.85
N GLN A 50 -6.22 2.70 -5.92
CA GLN A 50 -5.09 2.73 -6.84
C GLN A 50 -3.74 2.92 -6.13
N LEU A 51 -2.72 2.25 -6.66
CA LEU A 51 -1.31 2.45 -6.32
C LEU A 51 -0.55 2.86 -7.59
N PRO A 52 -0.27 4.15 -7.79
CA PRO A 52 0.59 4.60 -8.89
C PRO A 52 2.01 4.05 -8.72
N VAL A 53 2.52 3.35 -9.73
CA VAL A 53 3.90 2.82 -9.75
C VAL A 53 4.65 3.43 -10.94
N PRO A 54 5.58 4.38 -10.70
CA PRO A 54 6.41 4.94 -11.76
C PRO A 54 7.32 3.86 -12.35
N LEU A 55 7.25 3.68 -13.67
CA LEU A 55 8.13 2.79 -14.40
C LEU A 55 9.14 3.61 -15.20
N ARG A 56 10.35 3.07 -15.37
CA ARG A 56 11.33 3.65 -16.29
C ARG A 56 10.83 3.48 -17.72
N GLU A 57 11.07 4.47 -18.56
CA GLU A 57 10.92 4.32 -20.01
C GLU A 57 11.87 3.25 -20.54
N LYS A 58 11.54 2.67 -21.69
CA LYS A 58 12.30 1.58 -22.30
C LYS A 58 13.46 2.09 -23.15
#